data_AF-A0A6P5YGK3-F1
#
_entry.id   AF-A0A6P5YGK3-F1
#
_cell.length_a   1.000
_cell.length_b   1.000
_cell.length_c   1.000
_cell.angle_alpha   90.00
_cell.angle_beta   90.00
_cell.angle_gamma   90.00
#
_symmetry.space_group_name_H-M   'P 1'
#
loop_
_entity.id
_entity.type
_entity.pdbx_description
1 polymer ?
#
loop_
_entity_poly.entity_id
_entity_poly.type
_entity_poly.pdbx_seq_one_letter_code
_entity_poly.pdbx_strand_id
1 'polypeptide(L)'
;MEGVRYASFTSFATTKSSSFSALSPSSIIILRQKPHKKALKSISHRNLVISASSASNSVVTLLDYGAGNVRSVRNAIRYLGFEIEDVRTPKDILNAERLIFPGVGAFASAMDVLTKTGMAEALCTYIKNDRPFLGICLGLQLLFESSEENGPVNGLGLIPSVVGRFNSSNGFRVPHIGWNALQVAKDSEILDDIGDHHVYFVHSYRAMPSDDNKEWVSSTCNYGDDFIASIRRGNAHAVQFHPEKSGDVGLSVLRRFLNPKSQGTKKPTQGKASKLAKRVIACLDVRTNDKGDLVVTKGDQYDVREHTKENEVRNLGKPVELAGQYYKDGADEVSFLNITGFRDFPLGDLPMLEVLRHTSENVFVPLTVGGGIRDFTDANGRHYSSLEVASEYFRSGADKISIGSDAVYAGEEYIKTKVKTGNSSLEQISRVYGNQAVVVSIDPRRVYLKSPNDVQFKTISVTKPGPSGEEYAWYQC
;
A
#
# COMPACT_ATOMS: atom_id res chain seq x y z
N MET A 1 29.48 -15.68 6.54
CA MET A 1 29.71 -15.37 7.97
C MET A 1 29.73 -13.86 8.03
N GLU A 2 28.86 -13.12 8.72
CA GLU A 2 28.00 -13.38 9.86
C GLU A 2 26.52 -13.11 9.51
N GLY A 3 25.60 -13.81 10.15
CA GLY A 3 24.15 -13.68 9.93
C GLY A 3 23.54 -12.58 10.80
N VAL A 4 22.75 -11.71 10.18
CA VAL A 4 21.92 -10.71 10.86
C VAL A 4 20.83 -11.44 11.64
N ARG A 5 20.85 -11.33 12.98
CA ARG A 5 19.82 -11.89 13.87
C ARG A 5 18.59 -11.00 13.86
N TYR A 6 17.43 -11.59 13.56
CA TYR A 6 16.13 -11.00 13.87
C TYR A 6 15.91 -11.03 15.38
N ALA A 7 15.68 -9.87 16.00
CA ALA A 7 15.31 -9.77 17.40
C ALA A 7 13.80 -10.08 17.55
N SER A 8 13.48 -11.15 18.27
CA SER A 8 12.14 -11.45 18.75
C SER A 8 11.83 -10.59 19.98
N PHE A 9 10.80 -9.74 19.90
CA PHE A 9 10.30 -9.03 21.08
C PHE A 9 9.13 -9.81 21.69
N THR A 10 9.33 -10.30 22.91
CA THR A 10 8.32 -10.88 23.78
C THR A 10 7.50 -9.77 24.45
N SER A 11 6.18 -9.79 24.23
CA SER A 11 5.23 -8.91 24.91
C SER A 11 5.02 -9.38 26.36
N PHE A 12 5.51 -8.62 27.34
CA PHE A 12 5.10 -8.76 28.74
C PHE A 12 3.86 -7.91 29.00
N ALA A 13 2.70 -8.57 29.12
CA ALA A 13 1.49 -7.98 29.67
C ALA A 13 1.60 -7.99 31.20
N THR A 14 1.55 -6.81 31.83
CA THR A 14 1.27 -6.68 33.26
C THR A 14 -0.06 -5.98 33.45
N THR A 15 -1.00 -6.72 34.03
CA THR A 15 -2.33 -6.28 34.41
C THR A 15 -2.26 -5.50 35.73
N LYS A 16 -2.80 -4.28 35.74
CA LYS A 16 -3.31 -3.66 36.97
C LYS A 16 -4.72 -3.17 36.71
N SER A 17 -5.67 -3.91 37.27
CA SER A 17 -7.06 -3.53 37.43
C SER A 17 -7.16 -2.38 38.43
N SER A 18 -7.93 -1.36 38.08
CA SER A 18 -8.49 -0.43 39.07
C SER A 18 -10.01 -0.45 38.92
N SER A 19 -10.64 -0.89 40.00
CA SER A 19 -12.08 -0.98 40.20
C SER A 19 -12.66 0.41 40.45
N PHE A 20 -13.62 0.84 39.62
CA PHE A 20 -14.54 1.92 39.99
C PHE A 20 -15.95 1.35 40.17
N SER A 21 -16.48 1.64 41.35
CA SER A 21 -17.73 1.18 41.93
C SER A 21 -18.95 1.80 41.26
N ALA A 22 -19.99 0.97 41.16
CA ALA A 22 -21.33 1.35 40.78
C ALA A 22 -21.99 2.30 41.79
N LEU A 23 -22.72 3.30 41.29
CA LEU A 23 -23.77 4.00 42.03
C LEU A 23 -25.03 4.05 41.17
N SER A 24 -26.17 3.81 41.83
CA SER A 24 -27.48 3.50 41.24
C SER A 24 -28.29 4.76 40.87
N PRO A 25 -29.44 4.61 40.19
CA PRO A 25 -30.16 5.70 39.54
C PRO A 25 -31.24 6.29 40.45
N SER A 26 -31.43 7.62 40.41
CA SER A 26 -32.69 8.27 40.80
C SER A 26 -32.71 9.71 40.31
N SER A 27 -33.64 10.04 39.40
CA SER A 27 -34.70 11.03 39.61
C SER A 27 -35.24 11.52 38.28
N ILE A 28 -36.48 11.11 38.03
CA ILE A 28 -37.38 11.58 36.99
C ILE A 28 -37.79 13.02 37.33
N ILE A 29 -37.54 13.96 36.41
CA ILE A 29 -38.24 15.25 36.39
C ILE A 29 -38.91 15.40 35.03
N ILE A 30 -40.23 15.28 35.06
CA ILE A 30 -41.15 15.48 33.94
C ILE A 30 -41.42 16.98 33.81
N LEU A 31 -41.00 17.59 32.70
CA LEU A 31 -41.48 18.90 32.29
C LEU A 31 -42.44 18.74 31.10
N ARG A 32 -43.72 18.96 31.39
CA ARG A 32 -44.84 19.00 30.43
C ARG A 32 -44.68 20.18 29.47
N GLN A 33 -44.67 19.92 28.17
CA GLN A 33 -45.15 20.87 27.16
C GLN A 33 -46.20 20.21 26.25
N LYS A 34 -47.30 20.92 26.02
CA LYS A 34 -48.47 20.51 25.23
C LYS A 34 -48.21 20.61 23.70
N PRO A 35 -49.02 19.95 22.86
CA PRO A 35 -48.58 19.43 21.57
C PRO A 35 -48.94 20.34 20.38
N HIS A 36 -48.08 20.38 19.37
CA HIS A 36 -48.46 20.75 18.01
C HIS A 36 -48.71 19.49 17.17
N LYS A 37 -49.97 19.27 16.79
CA LYS A 37 -50.40 18.23 15.85
C LYS A 37 -49.92 18.58 14.43
N LYS A 38 -49.15 17.70 13.80
CA LYS A 38 -49.20 17.48 12.34
C LYS A 38 -48.95 16.00 12.06
N ALA A 39 -49.86 15.44 11.26
CA ALA A 39 -49.99 14.02 10.96
C ALA A 39 -48.77 13.45 10.23
N LEU A 40 -48.34 12.25 10.62
CA LEU A 40 -47.43 11.40 9.87
C LEU A 40 -48.01 9.99 9.78
N LYS A 41 -48.04 9.49 8.54
CA LYS A 41 -48.60 8.22 8.09
C LYS A 41 -47.92 7.04 8.80
N SER A 42 -48.69 5.99 9.08
CA SER A 42 -48.22 4.74 9.67
C SER A 42 -47.21 4.03 8.77
N ILE A 43 -46.04 3.70 9.32
CA ILE A 43 -45.09 2.76 8.73
C ILE A 43 -45.19 1.46 9.53
N SER A 44 -45.44 0.35 8.83
CA SER A 44 -45.61 -0.97 9.42
C SER A 44 -44.32 -1.43 10.11
N HIS A 45 -44.44 -1.94 11.34
CA HIS A 45 -43.37 -2.65 12.02
C HIS A 45 -42.95 -3.88 11.22
N ARG A 46 -41.76 -3.85 10.62
CA ARG A 46 -41.05 -5.08 10.23
C ARG A 46 -40.38 -5.64 11.49
N ASN A 47 -40.83 -6.82 11.91
CA ASN A 47 -40.18 -7.58 12.98
C ASN A 47 -38.74 -7.87 12.56
N LEU A 48 -37.78 -7.34 13.33
CA LEU A 48 -36.37 -7.65 13.21
C LEU A 48 -36.17 -9.04 13.83
N VAL A 49 -36.13 -10.08 12.99
CA VAL A 49 -35.69 -11.41 13.42
C VAL A 49 -34.17 -11.36 13.52
N ILE A 50 -33.64 -11.24 14.74
CA ILE A 50 -32.22 -11.44 15.00
C ILE A 50 -31.99 -12.95 15.01
N SER A 51 -31.61 -13.51 13.86
CA SER A 51 -31.02 -14.85 13.84
C SER A 51 -29.56 -14.71 14.29
N ALA A 52 -29.21 -15.29 15.43
CA ALA A 52 -27.82 -15.48 15.82
C ALA A 52 -27.16 -16.42 14.80
N SER A 53 -26.50 -15.88 13.77
CA SER A 53 -25.57 -16.65 12.97
C SER A 53 -24.38 -17.00 13.86
N SER A 54 -24.08 -18.28 13.97
CA SER A 54 -22.94 -18.83 14.72
C SER A 54 -21.69 -17.97 14.55
N ALA A 55 -21.10 -17.55 15.67
CA ALA A 55 -19.94 -16.68 15.77
C ALA A 55 -18.62 -17.22 15.15
N SER A 56 -18.64 -18.37 14.45
CA SER A 56 -17.43 -19.01 13.93
C SER A 56 -16.99 -18.48 12.56
N ASN A 57 -17.88 -17.84 11.78
CA ASN A 57 -17.61 -17.60 10.36
C ASN A 57 -17.07 -16.19 10.03
N SER A 58 -16.68 -15.38 11.02
CA SER A 58 -16.22 -13.99 10.84
C SER A 58 -14.71 -13.81 10.99
N VAL A 59 -13.95 -14.88 11.27
CA VAL A 59 -12.49 -14.82 11.42
C VAL A 59 -11.81 -15.07 10.07
N VAL A 60 -10.75 -14.31 9.83
CA VAL A 60 -9.84 -14.44 8.68
C VAL A 60 -8.46 -14.77 9.21
N THR A 61 -7.91 -15.91 8.82
CA THR A 61 -6.52 -16.22 9.14
C THR A 61 -5.62 -15.47 8.15
N LEU A 62 -4.68 -14.68 8.67
CA LEU A 62 -3.80 -13.82 7.87
C LEU A 62 -2.34 -14.27 8.02
N LEU A 63 -1.70 -14.62 6.91
CA LEU A 63 -0.27 -14.96 6.90
C LEU A 63 0.57 -13.70 6.71
N ASP A 64 1.19 -13.23 7.79
CA ASP A 64 2.15 -12.13 7.78
C ASP A 64 3.56 -12.68 7.98
N TYR A 65 4.36 -12.69 6.91
CA TYR A 65 5.74 -13.19 6.95
C TYR A 65 6.76 -12.12 7.36
N GLY A 66 6.31 -10.91 7.73
CA GLY A 66 7.15 -9.87 8.34
C GLY A 66 7.70 -8.81 7.38
N ALA A 67 7.21 -8.74 6.13
CA ALA A 67 7.63 -7.73 5.16
C ALA A 67 6.45 -6.91 4.60
N GLY A 68 6.70 -5.60 4.42
CA GLY A 68 5.81 -4.67 3.73
C GLY A 68 4.65 -4.12 4.56
N ASN A 69 3.68 -3.52 3.86
CA ASN A 69 2.51 -2.86 4.44
C ASN A 69 1.32 -3.81 4.58
N VAL A 70 1.42 -4.79 5.48
CA VAL A 70 0.29 -5.70 5.79
C VAL A 70 -0.86 -4.97 6.48
N ARG A 71 -0.61 -3.78 7.07
CA ARG A 71 -1.62 -2.95 7.74
C ARG A 71 -2.80 -2.63 6.82
N SER A 72 -2.56 -2.36 5.55
CA SER A 72 -3.63 -2.03 4.60
C SER A 72 -4.61 -3.19 4.39
N VAL A 73 -4.10 -4.42 4.28
CA VAL A 73 -4.92 -5.64 4.18
C VAL A 73 -5.70 -5.85 5.48
N ARG A 74 -5.05 -5.67 6.64
CA ARG A 74 -5.71 -5.77 7.95
C ARG A 74 -6.85 -4.76 8.09
N ASN A 75 -6.63 -3.52 7.66
CA ASN A 75 -7.63 -2.47 7.72
C ASN A 75 -8.80 -2.77 6.77
N ALA A 76 -8.53 -3.25 5.55
CA ALA A 76 -9.59 -3.64 4.62
C ALA A 76 -10.46 -4.78 5.16
N ILE A 77 -9.85 -5.80 5.78
CA ILE A 77 -10.57 -6.92 6.42
C ILE A 77 -11.46 -6.42 7.57
N ARG A 78 -10.92 -5.58 8.47
CA ARG A 78 -11.67 -4.98 9.59
C ARG A 78 -12.78 -4.05 9.12
N TYR A 79 -12.51 -3.24 8.11
CA TYR A 79 -13.50 -2.35 7.48
C TYR A 79 -14.69 -3.14 6.91
N LEU A 80 -14.44 -4.35 6.40
CA LEU A 80 -15.48 -5.27 5.94
C LEU A 80 -16.18 -6.03 7.07
N GLY A 81 -15.84 -5.79 8.34
CA GLY A 81 -16.49 -6.36 9.52
C GLY A 81 -15.96 -7.73 9.94
N PHE A 82 -14.76 -8.11 9.51
CA PHE A 82 -14.14 -9.39 9.84
C PHE A 82 -13.03 -9.23 10.89
N GLU A 83 -12.90 -10.25 11.74
CA GLU A 83 -11.81 -10.37 12.71
C GLU A 83 -10.61 -11.06 12.08
N ILE A 84 -9.42 -10.85 12.64
CA ILE A 84 -8.15 -11.39 12.11
C ILE A 84 -7.47 -12.27 13.15
N GLU A 85 -7.05 -13.45 12.71
CA GLU A 85 -6.12 -14.31 13.45
C GLU A 85 -4.81 -14.43 12.68
N ASP A 86 -3.70 -14.14 13.34
CA ASP A 86 -2.38 -14.20 12.71
C ASP A 86 -1.85 -15.64 12.65
N VAL A 87 -1.33 -16.03 11.48
CA VAL A 87 -0.52 -17.25 11.38
C VAL A 87 0.78 -17.07 12.16
N ARG A 88 1.05 -17.97 13.11
CA ARG A 88 2.33 -18.04 13.85
C ARG A 88 3.06 -19.35 13.57
N THR A 89 2.32 -20.38 13.22
CA THR A 89 2.81 -21.74 12.99
C THR A 89 2.14 -22.38 11.77
N PRO A 90 2.75 -23.43 11.18
CA PRO A 90 2.12 -24.21 10.11
C PRO A 90 0.74 -24.76 10.48
N LYS A 91 0.49 -25.02 11.77
CA LYS A 91 -0.79 -25.54 12.26
C LYS A 91 -1.92 -24.52 12.10
N ASP A 92 -1.63 -23.24 12.24
CA ASP A 92 -2.63 -22.17 12.09
C ASP A 92 -3.14 -22.13 10.65
N ILE A 93 -2.24 -22.29 9.66
CA ILE A 93 -2.60 -22.47 8.24
C ILE A 93 -3.49 -23.69 8.07
N LEU A 94 -3.07 -24.84 8.58
CA LEU A 94 -3.82 -26.10 8.43
C LEU A 94 -5.17 -26.11 9.15
N ASN A 95 -5.44 -25.19 10.06
CA ASN A 95 -6.72 -25.06 10.74
C ASN A 95 -7.61 -23.96 10.15
N ALA A 96 -7.05 -22.98 9.44
CA ALA A 96 -7.74 -21.79 8.94
C ALA A 96 -9.02 -22.08 8.13
N GLU A 97 -10.17 -21.57 8.56
CA GLU A 97 -11.41 -21.66 7.75
C GLU A 97 -11.28 -20.92 6.42
N ARG A 98 -10.55 -19.79 6.43
CA ARG A 98 -10.13 -19.04 5.25
C ARG A 98 -8.79 -18.38 5.51
N LEU A 99 -7.92 -18.42 4.51
CA LEU A 99 -6.56 -17.91 4.60
C LEU A 99 -6.33 -16.80 3.57
N ILE A 100 -5.85 -15.65 4.03
CA ILE A 100 -5.31 -14.61 3.16
C ILE A 100 -3.80 -14.57 3.33
N PHE A 101 -3.08 -14.62 2.21
CA PHE A 101 -1.64 -14.44 2.16
C PHE A 101 -1.29 -13.21 1.33
N PRO A 102 -1.14 -12.03 1.98
CA PRO A 102 -0.60 -10.87 1.32
C PRO A 102 0.92 -10.97 1.23
N GLY A 103 1.50 -10.39 0.18
CA GLY A 103 2.95 -10.17 0.20
C GLY A 103 3.43 -9.00 -0.63
N VAL A 104 4.41 -8.31 -0.06
CA VAL A 104 5.13 -7.17 -0.64
C VAL A 104 6.61 -7.37 -0.30
N GLY A 105 7.48 -7.21 -1.30
CA GLY A 105 8.92 -7.36 -1.14
C GLY A 105 9.47 -8.46 -2.05
N ALA A 106 10.67 -8.95 -1.72
CA ALA A 106 11.40 -9.86 -2.58
C ALA A 106 10.93 -11.32 -2.46
N PHE A 107 10.79 -11.99 -3.60
CA PHE A 107 10.42 -13.40 -3.75
C PHE A 107 11.34 -14.33 -2.96
N ALA A 108 12.65 -14.13 -3.09
CA ALA A 108 13.66 -14.95 -2.42
C ALA A 108 13.54 -14.90 -0.89
N SER A 109 13.36 -13.70 -0.35
CA SER A 109 13.23 -13.48 1.09
C SER A 109 11.97 -14.14 1.65
N ALA A 110 10.85 -14.04 0.94
CA ALA A 110 9.61 -14.69 1.35
C ALA A 110 9.73 -16.22 1.34
N MET A 111 10.25 -16.81 0.26
CA MET A 111 10.44 -18.26 0.17
C MET A 111 11.40 -18.81 1.22
N ASP A 112 12.48 -18.08 1.55
CA ASP A 112 13.41 -18.47 2.62
C ASP A 112 12.72 -18.56 3.98
N VAL A 113 11.90 -17.54 4.33
CA VAL A 113 11.12 -17.53 5.58
C VAL A 113 10.10 -18.67 5.59
N LEU A 114 9.31 -18.83 4.53
CA LEU A 114 8.27 -19.86 4.46
C LEU A 114 8.84 -21.28 4.52
N THR A 115 10.00 -21.51 3.93
CA THR A 115 10.67 -22.82 3.94
C THR A 115 11.23 -23.12 5.33
N LYS A 116 11.97 -22.17 5.93
CA LYS A 116 12.58 -22.35 7.26
C LYS A 116 11.55 -22.56 8.37
N THR A 117 10.36 -21.98 8.24
CA THR A 117 9.28 -22.08 9.23
C THR A 117 8.34 -23.26 8.98
N GLY A 118 8.51 -24.00 7.88
CA GLY A 118 7.59 -25.08 7.47
C GLY A 118 6.24 -24.59 6.94
N MET A 119 6.06 -23.28 6.76
CA MET A 119 4.81 -22.69 6.25
C MET A 119 4.59 -23.02 4.77
N ALA A 120 5.66 -23.20 3.97
CA ALA A 120 5.55 -23.55 2.56
C ALA A 120 4.80 -24.89 2.34
N GLU A 121 5.14 -25.93 3.10
CA GLU A 121 4.47 -27.23 3.02
C GLU A 121 3.01 -27.16 3.48
N ALA A 122 2.74 -26.41 4.55
CA ALA A 122 1.38 -26.19 5.04
C ALA A 122 0.51 -25.45 4.02
N LEU A 123 1.05 -24.41 3.35
CA LEU A 123 0.36 -23.70 2.27
C LEU A 123 0.01 -24.64 1.11
N CYS A 124 0.98 -25.42 0.63
CA CYS A 124 0.76 -26.40 -0.42
C CYS A 124 -0.33 -27.41 -0.05
N THR A 125 -0.29 -27.92 1.18
CA THR A 125 -1.30 -28.86 1.70
C THR A 125 -2.68 -28.21 1.79
N TYR A 126 -2.76 -27.00 2.32
CA TYR A 126 -4.00 -26.24 2.45
C TYR A 126 -4.68 -26.00 1.10
N ILE A 127 -3.91 -25.55 0.10
CA ILE A 127 -4.41 -25.24 -1.24
C ILE A 127 -4.81 -26.53 -1.98
N LYS A 128 -4.02 -27.61 -1.88
CA LYS A 128 -4.35 -28.91 -2.49
C LYS A 128 -5.61 -29.55 -1.91
N ASN A 129 -5.95 -29.24 -0.66
CA ASN A 129 -7.18 -29.66 -0.01
C ASN A 129 -8.39 -28.76 -0.36
N ASP A 130 -8.26 -27.89 -1.37
CA ASP A 130 -9.33 -27.04 -1.90
C ASP A 130 -9.98 -26.13 -0.85
N ARG A 131 -9.15 -25.56 0.05
CA ARG A 131 -9.63 -24.66 1.12
C ARG A 131 -9.57 -23.19 0.67
N PRO A 132 -10.45 -22.31 1.22
CA PRO A 132 -10.51 -20.90 0.81
C PRO A 132 -9.18 -20.16 1.03
N PHE A 133 -8.51 -19.85 -0.07
CA PHE A 133 -7.20 -19.19 -0.08
C PHE A 133 -7.25 -17.95 -0.98
N LEU A 134 -6.68 -16.84 -0.52
CA LEU A 134 -6.45 -15.64 -1.33
C LEU A 134 -4.98 -15.20 -1.23
N GLY A 135 -4.22 -15.39 -2.30
CA GLY A 135 -2.89 -14.81 -2.47
C GLY A 135 -2.96 -13.39 -3.06
N ILE A 136 -2.23 -12.43 -2.51
CA ILE A 136 -2.19 -11.05 -3.01
C ILE A 136 -0.76 -10.66 -3.39
N CYS A 137 -0.59 -10.16 -4.61
CA CYS A 137 0.68 -9.72 -5.21
C CYS A 137 1.77 -10.78 -5.11
N LEU A 138 2.70 -10.67 -4.16
CA LEU A 138 3.71 -11.70 -3.97
C LEU A 138 3.08 -13.04 -3.58
N GLY A 139 1.96 -13.03 -2.84
CA GLY A 139 1.20 -14.25 -2.52
C GLY A 139 0.69 -15.00 -3.75
N LEU A 140 0.42 -14.31 -4.87
CA LEU A 140 0.15 -14.94 -6.17
C LEU A 140 1.45 -15.48 -6.78
N GLN A 141 2.52 -14.68 -6.76
CA GLN A 141 3.77 -15.03 -7.42
C GLN A 141 4.40 -16.29 -6.83
N LEU A 142 4.34 -16.47 -5.51
CA LEU A 142 4.91 -17.65 -4.86
C LEU A 142 4.22 -18.96 -5.22
N LEU A 143 3.02 -18.94 -5.81
CA LEU A 143 2.33 -20.15 -6.27
C LEU A 143 3.00 -20.78 -7.49
N PHE A 144 3.76 -20.01 -8.27
CA PHE A 144 4.44 -20.47 -9.48
C PHE A 144 5.70 -21.29 -9.17
N GLU A 145 6.31 -21.86 -10.20
CA GLU A 145 7.50 -22.72 -10.09
C GLU A 145 8.72 -21.95 -9.60
N SER A 146 8.94 -20.75 -10.13
CA SER A 146 10.12 -19.96 -9.79
C SER A 146 9.98 -18.48 -10.15
N SER A 147 10.93 -17.67 -9.70
CA SER A 147 11.10 -16.26 -10.08
C SER A 147 12.54 -15.99 -10.52
N GLU A 148 12.70 -15.03 -11.44
CA GLU A 148 13.99 -14.49 -11.87
C GLU A 148 14.47 -13.32 -10.99
N GLU A 149 13.68 -12.90 -10.00
CA GLU A 149 14.00 -11.77 -9.14
C GLU A 149 15.27 -12.00 -8.33
N ASN A 150 16.33 -11.24 -8.65
CA ASN A 150 17.65 -11.35 -8.05
C ASN A 150 18.29 -12.76 -8.19
N GLY A 151 17.94 -13.48 -9.26
CA GLY A 151 18.41 -14.83 -9.55
C GLY A 151 17.28 -15.87 -9.53
N PRO A 152 17.52 -17.10 -10.03
CA PRO A 152 16.50 -18.14 -10.04
C PRO A 152 16.20 -18.62 -8.61
N VAL A 153 14.96 -18.47 -8.17
CA VAL A 153 14.48 -18.97 -6.89
C VAL A 153 13.20 -19.76 -7.07
N ASN A 154 13.14 -20.98 -6.50
CA ASN A 154 11.96 -21.83 -6.55
C ASN A 154 10.82 -21.24 -5.69
N GLY A 155 9.61 -21.25 -6.23
CA GLY A 155 8.38 -20.98 -5.50
C GLY A 155 7.78 -22.25 -4.89
N LEU A 156 6.48 -22.22 -4.61
CA LEU A 156 5.71 -23.36 -4.12
C LEU A 156 5.47 -24.43 -5.20
N GLY A 157 5.60 -24.07 -6.49
CA GLY A 157 5.51 -25.01 -7.60
C GLY A 157 4.13 -25.62 -7.79
N LEU A 158 3.06 -24.86 -7.51
CA LEU A 158 1.67 -25.30 -7.72
C LEU A 158 1.17 -25.00 -9.14
N ILE A 159 1.74 -23.97 -9.78
CA ILE A 159 1.32 -23.48 -11.10
C ILE A 159 2.53 -23.42 -12.05
N PRO A 160 2.48 -24.08 -13.23
CA PRO A 160 3.57 -24.01 -14.21
C PRO A 160 3.77 -22.59 -14.75
N SER A 161 4.88 -21.95 -14.40
CA SER A 161 5.31 -20.64 -14.93
C SER A 161 6.58 -20.18 -14.24
N VAL A 162 7.36 -19.33 -14.92
CA VAL A 162 8.43 -18.54 -14.33
C VAL A 162 7.97 -17.10 -14.19
N VAL A 163 8.09 -16.55 -12.98
CA VAL A 163 7.84 -15.14 -12.67
C VAL A 163 9.04 -14.33 -13.15
N GLY A 164 8.98 -13.89 -14.40
CA GLY A 164 10.05 -13.12 -15.04
C GLY A 164 9.87 -11.60 -14.91
N ARG A 165 10.90 -10.82 -15.26
CA ARG A 165 10.83 -9.35 -15.26
C ARG A 165 10.15 -8.77 -16.50
N PHE A 166 9.31 -7.74 -16.36
CA PHE A 166 8.76 -7.00 -17.51
C PHE A 166 9.84 -6.54 -18.48
N ASN A 167 9.56 -6.67 -19.77
CA ASN A 167 10.45 -6.21 -20.82
C ASN A 167 10.29 -4.70 -21.04
N SER A 168 11.34 -3.93 -20.74
CA SER A 168 11.39 -2.48 -20.97
C SER A 168 11.95 -2.08 -22.33
N SER A 169 12.32 -3.02 -23.20
CA SER A 169 12.96 -2.73 -24.51
C SER A 169 12.08 -1.89 -25.43
N ASN A 170 10.76 -2.03 -25.32
CA ASN A 170 9.78 -1.33 -26.16
C ASN A 170 9.32 0.00 -25.56
N GLY A 171 10.08 0.57 -24.61
CA GLY A 171 9.79 1.86 -24.00
C GLY A 171 8.79 1.85 -22.84
N PHE A 172 8.34 0.66 -22.39
CA PHE A 172 7.53 0.54 -21.19
C PHE A 172 8.35 0.82 -19.94
N ARG A 173 7.79 1.63 -19.04
CA ARG A 173 8.39 1.91 -17.73
C ARG A 173 8.20 0.71 -16.83
N VAL A 174 9.26 0.26 -16.17
CA VAL A 174 9.19 -0.84 -15.21
C VAL A 174 9.75 -0.35 -13.88
N PRO A 175 8.99 -0.41 -12.77
CA PRO A 175 7.81 -1.27 -12.53
C PRO A 175 6.52 -0.81 -13.23
N HIS A 176 5.58 -1.75 -13.42
CA HIS A 176 4.18 -1.44 -13.70
C HIS A 176 3.57 -0.84 -12.43
N ILE A 177 3.38 0.49 -12.43
CA ILE A 177 2.79 1.25 -11.31
C ILE A 177 1.58 2.03 -11.81
N GLY A 178 0.38 1.62 -11.39
CA GLY A 178 -0.85 2.38 -11.64
C GLY A 178 -2.07 1.50 -11.78
N TRP A 179 -3.13 2.11 -12.29
CA TRP A 179 -4.47 1.54 -12.38
C TRP A 179 -4.67 0.94 -13.77
N ASN A 180 -4.80 -0.38 -13.87
CA ASN A 180 -4.94 -1.08 -15.15
C ASN A 180 -6.20 -1.95 -15.18
N ALA A 181 -6.70 -2.23 -16.38
CA ALA A 181 -7.95 -2.95 -16.59
C ALA A 181 -7.70 -4.46 -16.75
N LEU A 182 -8.65 -5.27 -16.30
CA LEU A 182 -8.57 -6.73 -16.40
C LEU A 182 -9.34 -7.25 -17.62
N GLN A 183 -8.82 -8.31 -18.23
CA GLN A 183 -9.55 -9.17 -19.15
C GLN A 183 -9.97 -10.42 -18.37
N VAL A 184 -11.23 -10.43 -17.91
CA VAL A 184 -11.74 -11.43 -16.97
C VAL A 184 -12.38 -12.61 -17.73
N ALA A 185 -12.09 -13.84 -17.30
CA ALA A 185 -12.74 -15.04 -17.80
C ALA A 185 -14.21 -15.14 -17.35
N LYS A 186 -15.01 -15.99 -18.01
CA LYS A 186 -16.48 -16.01 -17.86
C LYS A 186 -17.02 -16.44 -16.47
N ASP A 187 -16.17 -16.98 -15.60
CA ASP A 187 -16.53 -17.43 -14.24
C ASP A 187 -15.35 -17.20 -13.26
N SER A 188 -15.29 -16.01 -12.68
CA SER A 188 -14.13 -15.53 -11.92
C SER A 188 -14.37 -15.40 -10.42
N GLU A 189 -15.62 -15.57 -9.97
CA GLU A 189 -16.14 -15.44 -8.61
C GLU A 189 -15.75 -14.11 -7.96
N ILE A 190 -14.56 -13.99 -7.40
CA ILE A 190 -14.15 -12.77 -6.69
C ILE A 190 -14.09 -11.54 -7.61
N LEU A 191 -14.06 -11.72 -8.95
CA LEU A 191 -13.98 -10.63 -9.92
C LEU A 191 -15.27 -10.34 -10.71
N ASP A 192 -16.39 -11.04 -10.51
CA ASP A 192 -17.55 -10.81 -11.40
C ASP A 192 -18.22 -9.43 -11.24
N ASP A 193 -17.96 -8.70 -10.16
CA ASP A 193 -18.42 -7.30 -9.96
C ASP A 193 -17.42 -6.26 -10.48
N ILE A 194 -16.26 -6.67 -11.02
CA ILE A 194 -15.22 -5.72 -11.39
C ILE A 194 -15.60 -4.84 -12.59
N GLY A 195 -16.47 -5.35 -13.48
CA GLY A 195 -16.99 -4.63 -14.64
C GLY A 195 -15.89 -3.91 -15.45
N ASP A 196 -16.06 -2.61 -15.61
CA ASP A 196 -15.18 -1.73 -16.39
C ASP A 196 -14.13 -1.02 -15.51
N HIS A 197 -13.98 -1.42 -14.25
CA HIS A 197 -13.12 -0.72 -13.29
C HIS A 197 -11.64 -1.12 -13.44
N HIS A 198 -10.76 -0.16 -13.18
CA HIS A 198 -9.33 -0.40 -13.05
C HIS A 198 -8.97 -0.87 -11.64
N VAL A 199 -7.90 -1.65 -11.52
CA VAL A 199 -7.31 -2.05 -10.25
C VAL A 199 -5.83 -1.66 -10.18
N TYR A 200 -5.32 -1.49 -8.96
CA TYR A 200 -3.98 -0.96 -8.72
C TYR A 200 -2.91 -2.06 -8.75
N PHE A 201 -1.96 -1.90 -9.67
CA PHE A 201 -0.78 -2.74 -9.83
C PHE A 201 0.49 -1.98 -9.41
N VAL A 202 1.42 -2.69 -8.79
CA VAL A 202 2.72 -2.14 -8.34
C VAL A 202 3.80 -3.24 -8.33
N HIS A 203 4.28 -3.64 -9.51
CA HIS A 203 5.17 -4.80 -9.63
C HIS A 203 6.13 -4.71 -10.82
N SER A 204 7.30 -5.32 -10.64
CA SER A 204 8.36 -5.42 -11.65
C SER A 204 8.40 -6.77 -12.37
N TYR A 205 7.81 -7.78 -11.75
CA TYR A 205 7.83 -9.18 -12.18
C TYR A 205 6.41 -9.70 -12.35
N ARG A 206 6.23 -10.65 -13.26
CA ARG A 206 4.92 -11.16 -13.68
C ARG A 206 5.05 -12.56 -14.28
N ALA A 207 4.01 -13.37 -14.11
CA ALA A 207 3.86 -14.65 -14.80
C ALA A 207 3.06 -14.47 -16.10
N MET A 208 3.42 -15.22 -17.14
CA MET A 208 2.74 -15.18 -18.43
C MET A 208 1.73 -16.34 -18.58
N PRO A 209 0.57 -16.11 -19.23
CA PRO A 209 -0.36 -17.19 -19.55
C PRO A 209 0.28 -18.16 -20.56
N SER A 210 0.04 -19.46 -20.38
CA SER A 210 0.48 -20.53 -21.28
C SER A 210 -0.55 -21.67 -21.28
N ASP A 211 -0.39 -22.63 -22.20
CA ASP A 211 -1.25 -23.82 -22.23
C ASP A 211 -1.15 -24.66 -20.95
N ASP A 212 0.00 -24.66 -20.28
CA ASP A 212 0.26 -25.45 -19.07
C ASP A 212 -0.40 -24.85 -17.81
N ASN A 213 -0.70 -23.55 -17.82
CA ASN A 213 -1.35 -22.87 -16.69
C ASN A 213 -2.75 -22.34 -16.99
N LYS A 214 -3.28 -22.56 -18.20
CA LYS A 214 -4.59 -22.05 -18.63
C LYS A 214 -5.74 -22.37 -17.69
N GLU A 215 -5.72 -23.52 -17.01
CA GLU A 215 -6.77 -23.94 -16.08
C GLU A 215 -6.79 -23.13 -14.78
N TRP A 216 -5.68 -22.45 -14.46
CA TRP A 216 -5.59 -21.58 -13.31
C TRP A 216 -5.96 -20.14 -13.65
N VAL A 217 -5.77 -19.68 -14.89
CA VAL A 217 -5.91 -18.26 -15.24
C VAL A 217 -7.36 -17.81 -15.17
N SER A 218 -7.68 -16.88 -14.28
CA SER A 218 -9.02 -16.29 -14.15
C SER A 218 -9.14 -14.88 -14.75
N SER A 219 -8.02 -14.16 -14.85
CA SER A 219 -7.94 -12.93 -15.65
C SER A 219 -6.52 -12.64 -16.12
N THR A 220 -6.42 -11.93 -17.24
CA THR A 220 -5.16 -11.36 -17.73
C THR A 220 -5.22 -9.83 -17.69
N CYS A 221 -4.07 -9.19 -17.82
CA CYS A 221 -3.95 -7.75 -17.98
C CYS A 221 -2.83 -7.47 -18.99
N ASN A 222 -2.98 -6.39 -19.78
CA ASN A 222 -1.98 -6.01 -20.76
C ASN A 222 -1.14 -4.84 -20.23
N TYR A 223 0.18 -5.03 -20.20
CA TYR A 223 1.16 -3.97 -19.94
C TYR A 223 2.42 -4.21 -20.77
N GLY A 224 2.33 -3.86 -22.06
CA GLY A 224 3.32 -4.24 -23.08
C GLY A 224 3.09 -5.67 -23.56
N ASP A 225 3.13 -6.62 -22.64
CA ASP A 225 2.75 -8.01 -22.84
C ASP A 225 1.53 -8.37 -21.98
N ASP A 226 0.81 -9.42 -22.36
CA ASP A 226 -0.22 -10.01 -21.51
C ASP A 226 0.43 -10.77 -20.36
N PHE A 227 -0.10 -10.58 -19.16
CA PHE A 227 0.33 -11.28 -17.95
C PHE A 227 -0.87 -11.76 -17.14
N ILE A 228 -0.64 -12.78 -16.31
CA ILE A 228 -1.65 -13.32 -15.41
C ILE A 228 -1.95 -12.28 -14.33
N ALA A 229 -3.15 -11.74 -14.33
CA ALA A 229 -3.60 -10.77 -13.34
C ALA A 229 -4.30 -11.42 -12.16
N SER A 230 -4.93 -12.59 -12.37
CA SER A 230 -5.46 -13.42 -11.30
C SER A 230 -5.55 -14.89 -11.70
N ILE A 231 -5.59 -15.74 -10.68
CA ILE A 231 -5.83 -17.18 -10.81
C ILE A 231 -7.06 -17.62 -10.00
N ARG A 232 -7.66 -18.73 -10.40
CA ARG A 232 -8.69 -19.46 -9.67
C ARG A 232 -8.55 -20.96 -9.97
N ARG A 233 -8.56 -21.79 -8.92
CA ARG A 233 -8.75 -23.25 -9.03
C ARG A 233 -9.46 -23.74 -7.78
N GLY A 234 -10.71 -24.19 -7.94
CA GLY A 234 -11.58 -24.46 -6.79
C GLY A 234 -11.73 -23.20 -5.92
N ASN A 235 -11.50 -23.32 -4.61
CA ASN A 235 -11.56 -22.24 -3.63
C ASN A 235 -10.23 -21.46 -3.49
N ALA A 236 -9.21 -21.80 -4.27
CA ALA A 236 -7.95 -21.07 -4.27
C ALA A 236 -7.98 -19.94 -5.31
N HIS A 237 -7.88 -18.71 -4.83
CA HIS A 237 -7.77 -17.50 -5.63
C HIS A 237 -6.42 -16.82 -5.38
N ALA A 238 -5.91 -16.11 -6.38
CA ALA A 238 -4.86 -15.14 -6.14
C ALA A 238 -4.93 -14.00 -7.15
N VAL A 239 -4.45 -12.82 -6.77
CA VAL A 239 -4.47 -11.61 -7.60
C VAL A 239 -3.10 -10.94 -7.60
N GLN A 240 -2.67 -10.44 -8.76
CA GLN A 240 -1.40 -9.71 -8.90
C GLN A 240 -1.54 -8.24 -8.49
N PHE A 241 -2.74 -7.67 -8.64
CA PHE A 241 -3.08 -6.34 -8.15
C PHE A 241 -3.33 -6.36 -6.63
N HIS A 242 -3.41 -5.18 -6.02
CA HIS A 242 -3.66 -5.00 -4.59
C HIS A 242 -5.12 -4.58 -4.35
N PRO A 243 -6.03 -5.50 -4.01
CA PRO A 243 -7.43 -5.15 -3.77
C PRO A 243 -7.60 -4.18 -2.59
N GLU A 244 -6.76 -4.26 -1.57
CA GLU A 244 -6.72 -3.30 -0.45
C GLU A 244 -6.23 -1.89 -0.86
N LYS A 245 -5.71 -1.74 -2.08
CA LYS A 245 -5.27 -0.46 -2.68
C LYS A 245 -6.02 -0.10 -3.96
N SER A 246 -7.10 -0.83 -4.25
CA SER A 246 -7.91 -0.60 -5.46
C SER A 246 -9.26 0.06 -5.12
N GLY A 247 -9.34 0.83 -4.04
CA GLY A 247 -10.57 1.54 -3.64
C GLY A 247 -11.77 0.60 -3.46
N ASP A 248 -12.96 1.10 -3.82
CA ASP A 248 -14.22 0.36 -3.64
C ASP A 248 -14.28 -0.92 -4.48
N VAL A 249 -13.70 -0.91 -5.69
CA VAL A 249 -13.65 -2.12 -6.52
C VAL A 249 -12.80 -3.21 -5.86
N GLY A 250 -11.67 -2.85 -5.28
CA GLY A 250 -10.84 -3.78 -4.55
C GLY A 250 -11.48 -4.30 -3.27
N LEU A 251 -12.18 -3.44 -2.52
CA LEU A 251 -12.99 -3.85 -1.37
C LEU A 251 -14.11 -4.82 -1.77
N SER A 252 -14.69 -4.67 -2.97
CA SER A 252 -15.68 -5.62 -3.51
C SER A 252 -15.07 -7.01 -3.74
N VAL A 253 -13.86 -7.08 -4.30
CA VAL A 253 -13.12 -8.34 -4.50
C VAL A 253 -12.87 -9.04 -3.15
N LEU A 254 -12.39 -8.31 -2.14
CA LEU A 254 -12.19 -8.86 -0.79
C LEU A 254 -13.51 -9.31 -0.17
N ARG A 255 -14.58 -8.52 -0.29
CA ARG A 255 -15.90 -8.88 0.25
C ARG A 255 -16.42 -10.19 -0.34
N ARG A 256 -16.26 -10.40 -1.64
CA ARG A 256 -16.67 -11.64 -2.33
C ARG A 256 -15.91 -12.87 -1.83
N PHE A 257 -14.59 -12.74 -1.66
CA PHE A 257 -13.78 -13.81 -1.07
C PHE A 257 -14.19 -14.11 0.38
N LEU A 258 -14.38 -13.07 1.19
CA LEU A 258 -14.70 -13.20 2.61
C LEU A 258 -16.14 -13.70 2.86
N ASN A 259 -17.07 -13.35 1.98
CA ASN A 259 -18.47 -13.77 2.06
C ASN A 259 -19.02 -14.28 0.70
N PRO A 260 -18.66 -15.52 0.31
CA PRO A 260 -19.07 -16.11 -0.97
C PRO A 260 -20.59 -16.32 -1.10
N LYS A 261 -21.32 -16.33 0.02
CA LYS A 261 -22.78 -16.52 0.07
C LYS A 261 -23.58 -15.26 -0.25
N SER A 262 -22.91 -14.11 -0.40
CA SER A 262 -23.59 -12.88 -0.80
C SER A 262 -24.01 -12.96 -2.28
N GLN A 263 -25.32 -13.15 -2.51
CA GLN A 263 -25.91 -13.14 -3.85
C GLN A 263 -25.82 -11.72 -4.43
N GLY A 264 -24.75 -11.44 -5.16
CA GLY A 264 -24.62 -10.28 -6.03
C GLY A 264 -25.39 -10.51 -7.33
N THR A 265 -26.51 -9.81 -7.50
CA THR A 265 -27.32 -9.84 -8.72
C THR A 265 -26.78 -8.82 -9.74
N LYS A 266 -25.88 -9.24 -10.63
CA LYS A 266 -25.71 -8.66 -11.98
C LYS A 266 -24.69 -9.47 -12.79
N LYS A 267 -25.02 -9.70 -14.07
CA LYS A 267 -24.05 -10.21 -15.05
C LYS A 267 -22.93 -9.18 -15.22
N PRO A 268 -21.66 -9.60 -15.36
CA PRO A 268 -20.57 -8.68 -15.66
C PRO A 268 -20.92 -7.89 -16.94
N THR A 269 -21.00 -6.57 -16.80
CA THR A 269 -20.94 -5.68 -17.95
C THR A 269 -19.55 -5.79 -18.55
N GLN A 270 -19.50 -5.96 -19.87
CA GLN A 270 -18.25 -6.14 -20.59
C GLN A 270 -17.49 -4.80 -20.62
N GLY A 271 -16.36 -4.78 -19.89
CA GLY A 271 -15.39 -3.70 -19.78
C GLY A 271 -15.06 -2.95 -21.07
N LYS A 272 -15.25 -1.62 -21.12
CA LYS A 272 -14.58 -0.73 -22.10
C LYS A 272 -13.16 -0.33 -21.70
N ALA A 273 -12.81 -0.45 -20.41
CA ALA A 273 -11.47 -0.14 -19.93
C ALA A 273 -10.48 -1.19 -20.46
N SER A 274 -9.43 -0.73 -21.14
CA SER A 274 -8.50 -1.61 -21.87
C SER A 274 -7.02 -1.24 -21.70
N LYS A 275 -6.71 -0.18 -20.94
CA LYS A 275 -5.35 0.37 -20.82
C LYS A 275 -5.11 0.96 -19.43
N LEU A 276 -3.83 1.11 -19.09
CA LEU A 276 -3.36 1.86 -17.92
C LEU A 276 -3.98 3.27 -17.90
N ALA A 277 -4.63 3.62 -16.79
CA ALA A 277 -5.25 4.92 -16.59
C ALA A 277 -4.21 6.03 -16.37
N LYS A 278 -4.62 7.27 -16.62
CA LYS A 278 -3.84 8.45 -16.21
C LYS A 278 -3.96 8.58 -14.70
N ARG A 279 -2.84 8.45 -13.99
CA ARG A 279 -2.80 8.51 -12.52
C ARG A 279 -2.81 9.96 -12.02
N VAL A 280 -3.77 10.30 -11.17
CA VAL A 280 -3.92 11.59 -10.49
C VAL A 280 -3.53 11.43 -9.02
N ILE A 281 -2.43 12.07 -8.63
CA ILE A 281 -1.88 12.01 -7.27
C ILE A 281 -2.25 13.28 -6.53
N ALA A 282 -2.95 13.15 -5.40
CA ALA A 282 -3.20 14.27 -4.51
C ALA A 282 -2.06 14.39 -3.50
N CYS A 283 -1.52 15.60 -3.33
CA CYS A 283 -0.37 15.85 -2.46
C CYS A 283 -0.76 16.82 -1.34
N LEU A 284 -0.25 16.59 -0.13
CA LEU A 284 -0.40 17.51 1.00
C LEU A 284 0.90 17.70 1.77
N ASP A 285 1.15 18.94 2.15
CA ASP A 285 2.22 19.33 3.07
C ASP A 285 1.77 19.13 4.51
N VAL A 286 2.52 18.33 5.27
CA VAL A 286 2.27 18.10 6.70
C VAL A 286 3.29 18.90 7.51
N ARG A 287 2.81 19.90 8.25
CA ARG A 287 3.61 20.79 9.10
C ARG A 287 3.17 20.72 10.55
N THR A 288 4.01 21.25 11.42
CA THR A 288 3.67 21.55 12.81
C THR A 288 3.27 23.03 12.90
N ASN A 289 2.13 23.33 13.51
CA ASN A 289 1.74 24.72 13.81
C ASN A 289 2.44 25.24 15.07
N ASP A 290 2.20 26.50 15.43
CA ASP A 290 2.82 27.14 16.60
C ASP A 290 2.40 26.49 17.95
N LYS A 291 1.34 25.66 17.96
CA LYS A 291 0.86 24.91 19.14
C LYS A 291 1.44 23.49 19.21
N GLY A 292 2.23 23.06 18.24
CA GLY A 292 2.76 21.70 18.15
C GLY A 292 1.83 20.71 17.43
N ASP A 293 0.67 21.14 16.94
CA ASP A 293 -0.27 20.26 16.23
C ASP A 293 0.16 20.04 14.78
N LEU A 294 -0.14 18.85 14.26
CA LEU A 294 -0.01 18.57 12.84
C LEU A 294 -1.14 19.21 12.04
N VAL A 295 -0.77 20.03 11.06
CA VAL A 295 -1.69 20.74 10.17
C VAL A 295 -1.30 20.56 8.71
N VAL A 296 -2.27 20.67 7.82
CA VAL A 296 -2.02 20.79 6.39
C VAL A 296 -1.91 22.25 6.00
N THR A 297 -0.95 22.59 5.16
CA THR A 297 -0.79 23.97 4.67
C THR A 297 -0.86 24.08 3.15
N LYS A 298 -1.38 25.21 2.66
CA LYS A 298 -1.23 25.63 1.26
C LYS A 298 -0.24 26.79 1.21
N GLY A 299 0.91 26.59 0.57
CA GLY A 299 1.85 27.67 0.27
C GLY A 299 2.23 27.66 -1.20
N ASP A 300 2.24 28.85 -1.82
CA ASP A 300 3.01 29.09 -3.04
C ASP A 300 4.36 29.67 -2.59
N GLN A 301 5.47 29.14 -3.11
CA GLN A 301 6.83 29.61 -2.79
C GLN A 301 7.14 29.77 -1.29
N TYR A 302 6.78 28.76 -0.46
CA TYR A 302 7.03 28.74 0.99
C TYR A 302 6.27 29.80 1.82
N ASP A 303 5.41 30.63 1.22
CA ASP A 303 4.54 31.53 1.96
C ASP A 303 3.29 30.80 2.45
N VAL A 304 3.40 30.24 3.65
CA VAL A 304 2.35 29.45 4.31
C VAL A 304 1.60 30.23 5.39
N ARG A 305 1.89 31.52 5.57
CA ARG A 305 1.27 32.34 6.61
C ARG A 305 0.17 33.22 6.03
N GLU A 306 -0.81 33.55 6.86
CA GLU A 306 -1.81 34.56 6.53
C GLU A 306 -1.21 35.96 6.68
N HIS A 307 -1.47 36.86 5.72
CA HIS A 307 -1.14 38.28 5.88
C HIS A 307 -2.18 38.98 6.79
N THR A 308 -2.42 38.40 7.97
CA THR A 308 -3.22 38.96 9.05
C THR A 308 -2.30 39.42 10.18
N LYS A 309 -2.81 40.20 11.14
CA LYS A 309 -1.99 40.73 12.26
C LYS A 309 -1.29 39.64 13.10
N GLU A 310 -1.84 38.43 13.09
CA GLU A 310 -1.37 37.30 13.89
C GLU A 310 -0.38 36.39 13.13
N ASN A 311 -0.27 36.55 11.80
CA ASN A 311 0.68 35.84 10.93
C ASN A 311 0.66 34.31 11.13
N GLU A 312 -0.54 33.74 11.36
CA GLU A 312 -0.75 32.32 11.62
C GLU A 312 -0.54 31.48 10.36
N VAL A 313 -0.20 30.20 10.56
CA VAL A 313 -0.04 29.22 9.47
C VAL A 313 -1.41 28.87 8.88
N ARG A 314 -1.57 29.01 7.55
CA ARG A 314 -2.80 28.65 6.82
C ARG A 314 -3.11 27.17 6.99
N ASN A 315 -4.11 26.86 7.80
CA ASN A 315 -4.52 25.49 8.12
C ASN A 315 -5.65 25.03 7.19
N LEU A 316 -5.36 24.07 6.30
CA LEU A 316 -6.34 23.42 5.41
C LEU A 316 -7.11 22.27 6.08
N GLY A 317 -6.90 22.04 7.37
CA GLY A 317 -7.48 20.94 8.13
C GLY A 317 -6.43 19.94 8.62
N LYS A 318 -6.92 18.87 9.24
CA LYS A 318 -6.07 17.79 9.73
C LYS A 318 -5.63 16.89 8.56
N PRO A 319 -4.35 16.45 8.52
CA PRO A 319 -3.83 15.61 7.44
C PRO A 319 -4.68 14.38 7.11
N VAL A 320 -5.20 13.71 8.14
CA VAL A 320 -6.03 12.50 8.00
C VAL A 320 -7.37 12.81 7.32
N GLU A 321 -8.04 13.88 7.72
CA GLU A 321 -9.35 14.27 7.18
C GLU A 321 -9.23 14.68 5.71
N LEU A 322 -8.21 15.48 5.36
CA LEU A 322 -7.98 15.90 3.99
C LEU A 322 -7.59 14.73 3.08
N ALA A 323 -6.74 13.82 3.55
CA ALA A 323 -6.39 12.60 2.81
C ALA A 323 -7.64 11.74 2.54
N GLY A 324 -8.52 11.61 3.53
CA GLY A 324 -9.82 10.95 3.37
C GLY A 324 -10.72 11.65 2.35
N GLN A 325 -10.71 12.98 2.31
CA GLN A 325 -11.47 13.74 1.32
C GLN A 325 -10.91 13.55 -0.10
N TYR A 326 -9.59 13.62 -0.28
CA TYR A 326 -8.94 13.35 -1.57
C TYR A 326 -9.28 11.96 -2.10
N TYR A 327 -9.29 10.94 -1.24
CA TYR A 327 -9.70 9.60 -1.63
C TYR A 327 -11.17 9.57 -2.12
N LYS A 328 -12.10 10.18 -1.38
CA LYS A 328 -13.51 10.27 -1.78
C LYS A 328 -13.73 11.04 -3.08
N ASP A 329 -12.91 12.05 -3.33
CA ASP A 329 -12.94 12.86 -4.55
C ASP A 329 -12.29 12.16 -5.76
N GLY A 330 -11.74 10.96 -5.57
CA GLY A 330 -11.22 10.11 -6.64
C GLY A 330 -9.71 10.22 -6.87
N ALA A 331 -8.93 10.62 -5.86
CA ALA A 331 -7.48 10.54 -5.95
C ALA A 331 -7.01 9.09 -6.09
N ASP A 332 -6.18 8.83 -7.10
CA ASP A 332 -5.61 7.51 -7.37
C ASP A 332 -4.49 7.13 -6.37
N GLU A 333 -3.97 8.12 -5.65
CA GLU A 333 -2.90 8.01 -4.66
C GLU A 333 -2.85 9.30 -3.82
N VAL A 334 -2.48 9.17 -2.55
CA VAL A 334 -2.27 10.31 -1.64
C VAL A 334 -0.80 10.36 -1.21
N SER A 335 -0.16 11.51 -1.43
CA SER A 335 1.22 11.79 -1.06
C SER A 335 1.29 12.77 0.10
N PHE A 336 2.04 12.42 1.14
CA PHE A 336 2.33 13.25 2.30
C PHE A 336 3.76 13.76 2.23
N LEU A 337 3.92 15.07 2.15
CA LEU A 337 5.22 15.72 2.30
C LEU A 337 5.43 16.08 3.77
N ASN A 338 6.14 15.21 4.47
CA ASN A 338 6.52 15.39 5.86
C ASN A 338 7.66 16.40 5.96
N ILE A 339 7.30 17.63 6.31
CA ILE A 339 8.21 18.75 6.51
C ILE A 339 8.20 19.19 7.98
N THR A 340 7.87 18.26 8.86
CA THR A 340 7.92 18.47 10.30
C THR A 340 9.37 18.45 10.79
N GLY A 341 9.68 19.32 11.75
CA GLY A 341 11.03 19.48 12.31
C GLY A 341 11.34 18.51 13.45
N PHE A 342 10.72 17.34 13.53
CA PHE A 342 10.81 16.44 14.70
C PHE A 342 12.11 15.60 14.72
N ARG A 343 13.26 16.26 14.70
CA ARG A 343 14.58 15.58 14.69
C ARG A 343 14.96 14.94 16.03
N ASP A 344 14.25 15.27 17.11
CA ASP A 344 14.61 14.87 18.48
C ASP A 344 13.69 13.79 19.08
N PHE A 345 12.78 13.21 18.29
CA PHE A 345 11.86 12.16 18.77
C PHE A 345 12.40 10.75 18.48
N PRO A 346 12.17 9.78 19.38
CA PRO A 346 12.33 8.37 19.04
C PRO A 346 11.48 8.02 17.81
N LEU A 347 11.99 7.12 16.95
CA LEU A 347 11.34 6.79 15.67
C LEU A 347 9.85 6.42 15.82
N GLY A 348 9.51 5.63 16.84
CA GLY A 348 8.15 5.15 17.07
C GLY A 348 7.14 6.25 17.46
N ASP A 349 7.65 7.40 17.93
CA ASP A 349 6.86 8.52 18.44
C ASP A 349 6.69 9.62 17.40
N LEU A 350 7.19 9.42 16.17
CA LEU A 350 7.03 10.39 15.10
C LEU A 350 5.54 10.61 14.78
N PRO A 351 5.01 11.84 14.93
CA PRO A 351 3.59 12.12 14.70
C PRO A 351 3.09 11.75 13.29
N MET A 352 3.98 11.78 12.29
CA MET A 352 3.66 11.38 10.92
C MET A 352 3.26 9.89 10.81
N LEU A 353 3.78 9.03 11.70
CA LEU A 353 3.38 7.62 11.74
C LEU A 353 1.91 7.48 12.12
N GLU A 354 1.44 8.25 13.11
CA GLU A 354 0.03 8.26 13.50
C GLU A 354 -0.89 8.79 12.38
N VAL A 355 -0.44 9.81 11.63
CA VAL A 355 -1.17 10.27 10.44
C VAL A 355 -1.38 9.14 9.44
N LEU A 356 -0.34 8.36 9.14
CA LEU A 356 -0.45 7.21 8.23
C LEU A 356 -1.31 6.09 8.83
N ARG A 357 -1.17 5.82 10.13
CA ARG A 357 -1.93 4.78 10.84
C ARG A 357 -3.42 5.05 10.76
N HIS A 358 -3.84 6.29 11.02
CA HIS A 358 -5.24 6.70 10.95
C HIS A 358 -5.75 6.89 9.51
N THR A 359 -4.92 7.41 8.60
CA THR A 359 -5.31 7.54 7.19
C THR A 359 -5.62 6.18 6.58
N SER A 360 -4.73 5.20 6.80
CA SER A 360 -4.85 3.85 6.23
C SER A 360 -6.05 3.06 6.73
N GLU A 361 -6.75 3.50 7.77
CA GLU A 361 -7.98 2.86 8.26
C GLU A 361 -9.16 3.05 7.31
N ASN A 362 -9.18 4.16 6.56
CA ASN A 362 -10.32 4.55 5.72
C ASN A 362 -9.93 4.96 4.30
N VAL A 363 -8.64 4.94 3.95
CA VAL A 363 -8.14 5.29 2.61
C VAL A 363 -7.53 4.05 1.95
N PHE A 364 -8.23 3.51 0.96
CA PHE A 364 -7.89 2.26 0.27
C PHE A 364 -7.26 2.49 -1.10
N VAL A 365 -6.43 3.54 -1.20
CA VAL A 365 -5.54 3.83 -2.33
C VAL A 365 -4.09 3.91 -1.83
N PRO A 366 -3.08 3.88 -2.71
CA PRO A 366 -1.68 3.98 -2.30
C PRO A 366 -1.38 5.25 -1.51
N LEU A 367 -0.59 5.10 -0.45
CA LEU A 367 -0.08 6.20 0.36
C LEU A 367 1.44 6.33 0.14
N THR A 368 1.88 7.53 -0.24
CA THR A 368 3.31 7.85 -0.39
C THR A 368 3.70 8.84 0.71
N VAL A 369 4.85 8.66 1.36
CA VAL A 369 5.39 9.62 2.33
C VAL A 369 6.79 10.06 1.94
N GLY A 370 7.04 11.36 1.95
CA GLY A 370 8.36 11.96 1.68
C GLY A 370 8.81 12.84 2.83
N GLY A 371 10.12 12.93 3.05
CA GLY A 371 10.71 13.76 4.11
C GLY A 371 11.03 12.99 5.39
N GLY A 372 12.28 13.12 5.85
CA GLY A 372 12.79 12.47 7.06
C GLY A 372 13.22 11.00 6.90
N ILE A 373 13.15 10.42 5.70
CA ILE A 373 13.59 9.04 5.43
C ILE A 373 15.09 9.02 5.14
N ARG A 374 15.89 8.91 6.20
CA ARG A 374 17.36 8.90 6.18
C ARG A 374 17.89 8.28 7.46
N ASP A 375 19.19 8.02 7.51
CA ASP A 375 19.87 7.65 8.75
C ASP A 375 19.79 8.80 9.77
N PHE A 376 19.49 8.49 11.03
CA PHE A 376 19.52 9.48 12.11
C PHE A 376 19.75 8.83 13.48
N THR A 377 20.17 9.66 14.44
CA THR A 377 20.31 9.27 15.85
C THR A 377 19.31 10.08 16.67
N ASP A 378 18.50 9.41 17.50
CA ASP A 378 17.52 10.08 18.36
C ASP A 378 18.16 10.74 19.60
N ALA A 379 17.36 11.45 20.39
CA ALA A 379 17.82 12.13 21.60
C ALA A 379 18.32 11.17 22.69
N ASN A 380 17.97 9.88 22.61
CA ASN A 380 18.46 8.83 23.52
C ASN A 380 19.78 8.20 23.04
N GLY A 381 20.33 8.66 21.92
CA GLY A 381 21.56 8.13 21.33
C GLY A 381 21.37 6.85 20.52
N ARG A 382 20.13 6.44 20.23
CA ARG A 382 19.86 5.27 19.38
C ARG A 382 19.97 5.67 17.91
N HIS A 383 20.84 4.97 17.20
CA HIS A 383 20.97 5.09 15.76
C HIS A 383 19.88 4.28 15.04
N TYR A 384 19.30 4.86 14.01
CA TYR A 384 18.35 4.25 13.09
C TYR A 384 18.87 4.38 11.66
N SER A 385 18.96 3.27 10.94
CA SER A 385 19.22 3.26 9.50
C SER A 385 18.00 3.72 8.71
N SER A 386 18.22 4.28 7.52
CA SER A 386 17.18 4.66 6.56
C SER A 386 16.24 3.50 6.23
N LEU A 387 16.76 2.26 6.21
CA LEU A 387 15.94 1.06 6.06
C LEU A 387 14.99 0.85 7.25
N GLU A 388 15.46 1.01 8.49
CA GLU A 388 14.60 0.91 9.68
C GLU A 388 13.53 2.01 9.67
N VAL A 389 13.91 3.24 9.32
CA VAL A 389 12.96 4.36 9.19
C VAL A 389 11.89 4.05 8.15
N ALA A 390 12.29 3.65 6.94
CA ALA A 390 11.36 3.27 5.88
C ALA A 390 10.46 2.10 6.29
N SER A 391 11.03 1.09 6.96
CA SER A 391 10.29 -0.07 7.47
C SER A 391 9.17 0.35 8.43
N GLU A 392 9.45 1.32 9.31
CA GLU A 392 8.44 1.82 10.26
C GLU A 392 7.33 2.62 9.55
N TYR A 393 7.68 3.42 8.53
CA TYR A 393 6.70 4.09 7.68
C TYR A 393 5.80 3.09 6.93
N PHE A 394 6.37 2.02 6.37
CA PHE A 394 5.59 0.97 5.71
C PHE A 394 4.64 0.25 6.68
N ARG A 395 5.11 -0.11 7.88
CA ARG A 395 4.27 -0.72 8.93
C ARG A 395 3.17 0.21 9.42
N SER A 396 3.40 1.51 9.35
CA SER A 396 2.43 2.53 9.76
C SER A 396 1.40 2.86 8.67
N GLY A 397 1.56 2.36 7.44
CA GLY A 397 0.54 2.44 6.39
C GLY A 397 1.03 3.02 5.07
N ALA A 398 2.26 3.51 4.97
CA ALA A 398 2.83 3.91 3.69
C ALA A 398 3.00 2.69 2.76
N ASP A 399 2.85 2.92 1.46
CA ASP A 399 3.16 1.95 0.40
C ASP A 399 4.44 2.31 -0.33
N LYS A 400 4.80 3.59 -0.31
CA LYS A 400 6.00 4.15 -0.93
C LYS A 400 6.64 5.21 -0.04
N ILE A 401 7.96 5.28 -0.11
CA ILE A 401 8.76 6.32 0.52
C ILE A 401 9.43 7.17 -0.55
N SER A 402 9.50 8.49 -0.32
CA SER A 402 10.13 9.44 -1.21
C SER A 402 11.45 9.94 -0.63
N ILE A 403 12.52 9.78 -1.41
CA ILE A 403 13.88 10.22 -1.08
C ILE A 403 14.21 11.48 -1.88
N GLY A 404 14.61 12.54 -1.17
CA GLY A 404 15.06 13.82 -1.74
C GLY A 404 16.59 13.92 -1.73
N SER A 405 17.15 14.68 -0.77
CA SER A 405 18.59 15.01 -0.70
C SER A 405 19.54 13.81 -0.77
N ASP A 406 19.23 12.70 -0.08
CA ASP A 406 20.05 11.48 -0.13
C ASP A 406 20.16 10.90 -1.55
N ALA A 407 19.16 11.12 -2.41
CA ALA A 407 19.21 10.67 -3.80
C ALA A 407 20.22 11.49 -4.63
N VAL A 408 20.44 12.76 -4.30
CA VAL A 408 21.48 13.59 -4.93
C VAL A 408 22.85 13.03 -4.56
N TYR A 409 23.12 12.79 -3.28
CA TYR A 409 24.40 12.23 -2.82
C TYR A 409 24.67 10.84 -3.42
N ALA A 410 23.66 9.98 -3.47
CA ALA A 410 23.76 8.67 -4.12
C ALA A 410 24.05 8.80 -5.63
N GLY A 411 23.43 9.78 -6.30
CA GLY A 411 23.66 10.09 -7.70
C GLY A 411 25.08 10.59 -7.98
N GLU A 412 25.59 11.52 -7.17
CA GLU A 412 26.96 12.06 -7.27
C GLU A 412 28.01 10.96 -7.10
N GLU A 413 27.88 10.15 -6.05
CA GLU A 413 28.80 9.05 -5.78
C GLU A 413 28.78 8.00 -6.91
N TYR A 414 27.59 7.68 -7.44
CA TYR A 414 27.47 6.78 -8.58
C TYR A 414 28.07 7.38 -9.86
N ILE A 415 27.90 8.67 -10.11
CA ILE A 415 28.50 9.33 -11.28
C ILE A 415 30.03 9.26 -11.21
N LYS A 416 30.59 9.46 -10.01
CA LYS A 416 32.03 9.44 -9.74
C LYS A 416 32.63 8.03 -9.84
N THR A 417 32.00 7.04 -9.23
CA THR A 417 32.58 5.69 -9.09
C THR A 417 32.11 4.70 -10.14
N LYS A 418 30.92 4.91 -10.72
CA LYS A 418 30.16 3.94 -11.52
C LYS A 418 29.84 2.64 -10.78
N VAL A 419 29.94 2.64 -9.45
CA VAL A 419 29.73 1.45 -8.60
C VAL A 419 28.49 1.66 -7.74
N LYS A 420 27.63 0.63 -7.71
CA LYS A 420 26.55 0.51 -6.75
C LYS A 420 27.12 -0.04 -5.45
N THR A 421 27.21 0.80 -4.42
CA THR A 421 27.85 0.44 -3.14
C THR A 421 26.97 -0.48 -2.31
N GLY A 422 25.67 -0.48 -2.56
CA GLY A 422 24.67 -1.16 -1.74
C GLY A 422 24.36 -0.45 -0.43
N ASN A 423 24.95 0.73 -0.19
CA ASN A 423 24.88 1.43 1.08
C ASN A 423 23.93 2.63 1.07
N SER A 424 23.55 3.15 -0.10
CA SER A 424 22.61 4.27 -0.14
C SER A 424 21.21 3.84 0.33
N SER A 425 20.43 4.78 0.86
CA SER A 425 19.03 4.55 1.22
C SER A 425 18.21 4.01 0.05
N LEU A 426 18.48 4.48 -1.18
CA LEU A 426 17.89 3.96 -2.42
C LEU A 426 18.16 2.47 -2.61
N GLU A 427 19.39 2.02 -2.43
CA GLU A 427 19.81 0.63 -2.63
C GLU A 427 19.30 -0.28 -1.50
N GLN A 428 19.42 0.16 -0.26
CA GLN A 428 19.01 -0.62 0.91
C GLN A 428 17.50 -0.87 0.90
N ILE A 429 16.70 0.18 0.68
CA ILE A 429 15.23 0.08 0.71
C ILE A 429 14.73 -0.70 -0.50
N SER A 430 15.25 -0.41 -1.70
CA SER A 430 14.80 -1.11 -2.92
C SER A 430 15.21 -2.58 -2.96
N ARG A 431 16.30 -2.98 -2.30
CA ARG A 431 16.68 -4.40 -2.16
C ARG A 431 15.67 -5.19 -1.34
N VAL A 432 15.09 -4.59 -0.29
CA VAL A 432 14.14 -5.29 0.60
C VAL A 432 12.70 -5.21 0.06
N TYR A 433 12.28 -4.01 -0.36
CA TYR A 433 10.88 -3.73 -0.71
C TYR A 433 10.61 -3.65 -2.22
N GLY A 434 11.67 -3.74 -3.03
CA GLY A 434 11.61 -3.57 -4.48
C GLY A 434 11.67 -2.10 -4.92
N ASN A 435 12.06 -1.88 -6.17
CA ASN A 435 12.15 -0.54 -6.78
C ASN A 435 10.81 0.21 -6.73
N GLN A 436 9.69 -0.52 -6.70
CA GLN A 436 8.35 0.05 -6.66
C GLN A 436 8.02 0.79 -5.35
N ALA A 437 8.76 0.53 -4.27
CA ALA A 437 8.55 1.13 -2.97
C ALA A 437 9.32 2.46 -2.79
N VAL A 438 10.24 2.79 -3.69
CA VAL A 438 11.12 3.96 -3.59
C VAL A 438 10.80 4.96 -4.70
N VAL A 439 10.47 6.19 -4.30
CA VAL A 439 10.23 7.33 -5.18
C VAL A 439 11.39 8.32 -4.99
N VAL A 440 11.90 8.91 -6.06
CA VAL A 440 12.90 9.98 -5.98
C VAL A 440 12.19 11.31 -6.19
N SER A 441 12.28 12.21 -5.20
CA SER A 441 11.85 13.60 -5.35
C SER A 441 13.00 14.40 -5.93
N ILE A 442 12.81 15.00 -7.11
CA ILE A 442 13.82 15.79 -7.81
C ILE A 442 13.29 17.22 -7.90
N ASP A 443 14.09 18.18 -7.46
CA ASP A 443 13.77 19.61 -7.48
C ASP A 443 14.66 20.35 -8.49
N PRO A 444 14.43 20.19 -9.81
CA PRO A 444 15.33 20.69 -10.82
C PRO A 444 15.17 22.19 -11.07
N ARG A 445 16.30 22.90 -11.21
CA ARG A 445 16.38 24.28 -11.66
C ARG A 445 16.95 24.36 -13.08
N ARG A 446 16.22 25.00 -13.99
CA ARG A 446 16.70 25.25 -15.36
C ARG A 446 17.90 26.20 -15.35
N VAL A 447 18.95 25.82 -16.07
CA VAL A 447 20.14 26.66 -16.33
C VAL A 447 20.34 26.74 -17.85
N TYR A 448 20.31 27.96 -18.39
CA TYR A 448 20.47 28.25 -19.82
C TYR A 448 21.95 28.24 -20.23
N LEU A 449 22.23 27.79 -21.46
CA LEU A 449 23.57 27.63 -22.03
C LEU A 449 23.61 28.06 -23.50
N LYS A 450 24.72 28.67 -23.93
CA LYS A 450 24.91 29.06 -25.34
C LYS A 450 25.30 27.87 -26.20
N SER A 451 26.06 26.94 -25.64
CA SER A 451 26.53 25.73 -26.30
C SER A 451 26.20 24.50 -25.45
N PRO A 452 25.88 23.35 -26.09
CA PRO A 452 25.62 22.11 -25.37
C PRO A 452 26.86 21.58 -24.61
N ASN A 453 28.05 22.08 -24.94
CA ASN A 453 29.33 21.67 -24.34
C ASN A 453 29.79 22.61 -23.21
N ASP A 454 29.00 23.62 -22.85
CA ASP A 454 29.33 24.56 -21.75
C ASP A 454 29.34 23.86 -20.37
N VAL A 455 28.72 22.68 -20.27
CA VAL A 455 28.71 21.84 -19.07
C VAL A 455 29.02 20.39 -19.46
N GLN A 456 29.56 19.62 -18.50
CA GLN A 456 29.79 18.18 -18.66
C GLN A 456 28.52 17.32 -18.63
N PHE A 457 27.37 17.93 -18.34
CA PHE A 457 26.09 17.24 -18.18
C PHE A 457 25.29 17.22 -19.48
N LYS A 458 24.34 16.29 -19.57
CA LYS A 458 23.44 16.21 -20.72
C LYS A 458 22.60 17.48 -20.82
N THR A 459 22.65 18.13 -21.97
CA THR A 459 21.89 19.33 -22.30
C THR A 459 20.73 18.99 -23.24
N ILE A 460 19.75 19.89 -23.32
CA ILE A 460 18.65 19.85 -24.29
C ILE A 460 18.58 21.19 -25.03
N SER A 461 18.16 21.16 -26.29
CA SER A 461 17.77 22.39 -26.99
C SER A 461 16.44 22.90 -26.43
N VAL A 462 16.35 24.22 -26.22
CA VAL A 462 15.12 24.86 -25.74
C VAL A 462 14.32 25.45 -26.89
N THR A 463 12.99 25.35 -26.81
CA THR A 463 12.09 25.96 -27.81
C THR A 463 11.94 27.47 -27.64
N LYS A 464 12.23 28.00 -26.45
CA LYS A 464 12.29 29.43 -26.15
C LYS A 464 13.69 29.77 -25.67
N PRO A 465 14.44 30.62 -26.40
CA PRO A 465 15.78 31.02 -25.99
C PRO A 465 15.81 31.63 -24.59
N GLY A 466 16.95 31.51 -23.94
CA GLY A 466 17.21 32.17 -22.67
C GLY A 466 17.29 33.70 -22.78
N PRO A 467 17.38 34.40 -21.65
CA PRO A 467 17.42 35.87 -21.61
C PRO A 467 18.52 36.51 -22.47
N SER A 468 19.61 35.79 -22.74
CA SER A 468 20.76 36.24 -23.54
C SER A 468 20.85 35.54 -24.90
N GLY A 469 19.77 34.89 -25.35
CA GLY A 469 19.74 34.13 -26.60
C GLY A 469 20.31 32.70 -26.49
N GLU A 470 20.40 32.15 -25.28
CA GLU A 470 20.83 30.77 -25.05
C GLU A 470 19.86 29.76 -25.68
N GLU A 471 20.36 28.89 -26.56
CA GLU A 471 19.54 27.89 -27.29
C GLU A 471 19.51 26.52 -26.61
N TYR A 472 20.26 26.35 -25.52
CA TYR A 472 20.37 25.10 -24.77
C TYR A 472 20.05 25.32 -23.29
N ALA A 473 19.68 24.25 -22.61
CA ALA A 473 19.56 24.23 -21.16
C ALA A 473 19.89 22.85 -20.59
N TRP A 474 20.24 22.84 -19.30
CA TRP A 474 20.20 21.65 -18.47
C TRP A 474 19.42 21.94 -17.19
N TYR A 475 19.15 20.90 -16.40
CA TYR A 475 18.41 21.01 -15.16
C TYR A 475 19.32 20.61 -14.01
N GLN A 476 19.78 21.61 -13.27
CA GLN A 476 20.59 21.44 -12.07
C GLN A 476 19.69 20.93 -10.94
N CYS A 477 20.12 19.89 -10.24
CA CYS A 477 19.43 19.37 -9.05
C CYS A 477 20.17 19.81 -7.79
#